data_AF-Q2QIF0-F1
#
_entry.id   AF-Q2QIF0-F1
#
_cell.length_a   1.000
_cell.length_b   1.000
_cell.length_c   1.000
_cell.angle_alpha   90.00
_cell.angle_beta   90.00
_cell.angle_gamma   90.00
#
_symmetry.space_group_name_H-M   'P 1'
#
loop_
_entity.id
_entity.type
_entity.pdbx_description
1 polymer ?
#
loop_
_entity_poly.entity_id
_entity_poly.type
_entity_poly.pdbx_seq_one_letter_code
_entity_poly.pdbx_strand_id
1 'polypeptide(L)' 'LTQQAIADAFQVSRMPVREALRSLETQGYIATAYHKSYRVTNGQELPRHGHLPGLLRCVAERHTQLGDLEAKVAFENEI' A
#
# COMPACT_ATOMS: atom_id res chain seq x y z
N LEU A 1 0.02 20.97 -2.97
CA LEU A 1 1.44 20.57 -2.92
C LEU A 1 1.95 20.36 -4.35
N THR A 2 2.97 21.11 -4.79
CA THR A 2 3.55 20.97 -6.15
C THR A 2 4.85 20.18 -6.10
N GLN A 3 5.20 19.48 -7.18
CA GLN A 3 6.47 18.75 -7.27
C GLN A 3 7.70 19.67 -7.11
N GLN A 4 7.61 20.92 -7.58
CA GLN A 4 8.69 21.89 -7.45
C GLN A 4 8.89 22.33 -6.00
N ALA A 5 7.81 22.63 -5.27
CA ALA A 5 7.93 23.01 -3.86
C ALA A 5 8.54 21.88 -3.00
N ILE A 6 8.23 20.62 -3.33
CA ILE A 6 8.87 19.45 -2.69
C ILE A 6 10.35 19.38 -3.07
N ALA A 7 10.67 19.50 -4.37
CA ALA A 7 12.05 19.48 -4.86
C ALA A 7 12.92 20.54 -4.16
N ASP A 8 12.40 21.77 -4.03
CA ASP A 8 13.08 22.88 -3.36
C ASP A 8 13.27 22.59 -1.85
N ALA A 9 12.24 22.08 -1.17
CA ALA A 9 12.29 21.78 0.27
C ALA A 9 13.30 20.66 0.60
N PHE A 10 13.42 19.66 -0.28
CA PHE A 10 14.35 18.53 -0.11
C PHE A 10 15.69 18.73 -0.81
N GLN A 11 15.90 19.87 -1.48
CA GLN A 11 17.12 20.19 -2.26
C GLN A 11 17.48 19.11 -3.28
N VAL A 12 16.48 18.56 -3.95
CA VAL A 12 16.64 17.53 -4.98
C VAL A 12 16.10 18.01 -6.32
N SER A 13 16.45 17.32 -7.40
CA SER A 13 15.79 17.55 -8.68
C SER A 13 14.35 17.01 -8.67
N ARG A 14 13.55 17.39 -9.67
CA ARG A 14 12.15 16.91 -9.79
C ARG A 14 12.02 15.41 -10.06
N MET A 15 13.08 14.76 -10.51
CA MET A 15 13.06 13.34 -10.89
C MET A 15 12.83 12.40 -9.69
N PRO A 16 13.65 12.45 -8.62
CA PRO A 16 13.40 11.64 -7.42
C PRO A 16 12.04 11.96 -6.77
N VAL A 17 11.59 13.22 -6.83
CA VAL A 17 10.25 13.60 -6.34
C VAL A 17 9.14 12.88 -7.11
N ARG A 18 9.24 12.83 -8.43
CA ARG A 18 8.25 12.12 -9.27
C ARG A 18 8.23 10.62 -8.98
N GLU A 19 9.39 9.99 -8.81
CA GLU A 19 9.48 8.56 -8.52
C GLU A 19 8.97 8.22 -7.11
N ALA A 20 9.25 9.07 -6.11
CA ALA A 20 8.69 8.95 -4.77
C ALA A 20 7.15 9.07 -4.78
N LEU A 21 6.61 10.07 -5.48
CA LEU A 21 5.16 10.26 -5.60
C LEU A 21 4.50 9.09 -6.35
N ARG A 22 5.11 8.56 -7.40
CA ARG A 22 4.63 7.34 -8.07
C ARG A 22 4.60 6.15 -7.12
N SER A 23 5.65 5.95 -6.33
CA SER A 23 5.69 4.85 -5.35
C SER A 23 4.62 5.00 -4.27
N LEU A 24 4.41 6.21 -3.75
CA LEU A 24 3.38 6.50 -2.76
C LEU A 24 1.96 6.28 -3.32
N GLU A 25 1.74 6.62 -4.59
CA GLU A 25 0.47 6.37 -5.28
C GLU A 25 0.24 4.87 -5.49
N THR A 26 1.24 4.12 -5.97
CA THR A 26 1.18 2.65 -6.09
C THR A 26 0.89 1.96 -4.76
N GLN A 27 1.43 2.50 -3.66
CA GLN A 27 1.21 1.99 -2.31
C GLN A 27 -0.14 2.45 -1.71
N GLY A 28 -0.87 3.32 -2.41
CA GLY A 28 -2.18 3.80 -1.97
C GLY A 28 -2.13 4.79 -0.81
N TYR A 29 -1.00 5.47 -0.58
CA TYR A 29 -0.84 6.53 0.44
C TYR A 29 -1.28 7.91 -0.05
N ILE A 30 -1.27 8.10 -1.36
CA ILE A 30 -1.74 9.31 -2.01
C ILE A 30 -2.57 8.95 -3.24
N ALA A 31 -3.52 9.79 -3.59
CA ALA A 31 -4.26 9.71 -4.83
C ALA A 31 -4.04 11.01 -5.63
N THR A 32 -3.83 10.89 -6.92
CA THR A 32 -3.80 12.06 -7.82
C THR A 32 -5.21 12.63 -7.96
N ALA A 33 -5.37 13.91 -7.63
CA ALA A 33 -6.59 14.69 -7.83
C ALA A 33 -6.49 15.54 -9.12
N TYR A 34 -7.62 16.12 -9.53
CA TYR A 34 -7.67 17.01 -10.70
C TYR A 34 -6.57 18.10 -10.61
N HIS A 35 -5.99 18.45 -11.76
CA HIS A 35 -4.89 19.43 -11.91
C HIS A 35 -3.54 19.06 -11.26
N LYS A 36 -3.14 17.78 -11.30
CA LYS A 36 -1.81 17.32 -10.83
C LYS A 36 -1.55 17.64 -9.35
N SER A 37 -2.61 17.70 -8.56
CA SER A 37 -2.52 17.83 -7.11
C SER A 37 -2.55 16.44 -6.47
N TYR A 38 -1.87 16.27 -5.34
CA TYR A 38 -1.86 15.01 -4.60
C TYR A 38 -2.69 15.18 -3.33
N ARG A 39 -3.61 14.24 -3.09
CA ARG A 39 -4.38 14.15 -1.85
C ARG A 39 -3.91 12.93 -1.07
N VAL A 40 -3.54 13.12 0.19
CA VAL A 40 -3.24 12.01 1.10
C VAL A 40 -4.52 11.19 1.26
N THR A 41 -4.43 9.89 0.97
CA THR A 41 -5.50 8.96 1.30
C THR A 41 -5.34 8.67 2.79
N ASN A 42 -6.28 9.16 3.61
CA ASN A 42 -6.41 8.64 4.97
C ASN A 42 -6.52 7.12 4.82
N GLY A 43 -5.62 6.35 5.42
CA GLY A 43 -5.56 4.88 5.34
C GLY A 43 -6.78 4.18 5.97
N GLN A 44 -7.98 4.65 5.63
CA GLN A 44 -9.30 4.38 6.16
C GLN A 44 -10.24 3.86 5.07
N GLU A 45 -9.96 4.12 3.79
CA GLU A 45 -10.60 3.35 2.71
C GLU A 45 -9.74 2.13 2.40
N LEU A 46 -9.85 1.13 3.28
CA LEU A 46 -9.70 -0.25 2.87
C LEU A 46 -10.59 -0.45 1.63
N PRO A 47 -10.05 -0.89 0.47
CA PRO A 47 -10.85 -1.32 -0.66
C PRO A 47 -11.93 -2.27 -0.14
N ARG A 48 -13.20 -1.86 -0.24
CA ARG A 48 -14.32 -2.60 0.34
C ARG A 48 -14.54 -3.98 -0.27
N HIS A 49 -13.81 -4.33 -1.33
CA HIS A 49 -13.66 -5.70 -1.82
C HIS A 49 -12.24 -5.87 -2.39
N GLY A 50 -11.59 -7.01 -2.13
CA GLY A 50 -10.29 -7.34 -2.72
C GLY A 50 -9.06 -6.65 -2.13
N HIS A 51 -9.11 -6.17 -0.88
CA HIS A 51 -7.92 -5.63 -0.21
C HIS A 51 -6.93 -6.75 0.15
N LEU A 52 -6.07 -7.09 -0.81
CA LEU A 52 -5.06 -8.12 -0.71
C LEU A 52 -4.19 -8.01 0.55
N PRO A 53 -3.69 -6.83 0.98
CA PRO A 53 -2.89 -6.74 2.21
C PRO A 53 -3.63 -7.18 3.47
N GLY A 54 -4.92 -6.90 3.59
CA GLY A 54 -5.75 -7.34 4.70
C GLY A 54 -6.02 -8.84 4.64
N LEU A 55 -6.29 -9.36 3.44
CA LEU A 55 -6.45 -10.80 3.23
C LEU A 55 -5.17 -11.57 3.57
N LEU A 56 -4.02 -11.10 3.08
CA LEU A 56 -2.71 -11.68 3.39
C LEU A 56 -2.41 -11.63 4.89
N ARG A 57 -2.80 -10.56 5.58
CA ARG A 57 -2.68 -10.47 7.04
C ARG A 57 -3.53 -11.55 7.74
N CYS A 58 -4.81 -11.67 7.39
CA CYS A 58 -5.69 -12.70 7.97
C CYS A 58 -5.18 -14.11 7.69
N VAL A 59 -4.68 -14.38 6.48
CA VAL A 59 -4.08 -15.67 6.10
C VAL A 59 -2.83 -15.94 6.95
N ALA A 60 -1.95 -14.96 7.11
CA ALA A 60 -0.73 -15.08 7.92
C ALA A 60 -1.03 -15.32 9.41
N GLU A 61 -2.01 -14.61 9.97
CA GLU A 61 -2.47 -14.78 11.35
C GLU A 61 -3.08 -16.17 11.57
N ARG A 62 -3.94 -16.63 10.65
CA ARG A 62 -4.51 -17.98 10.73
C ARG A 62 -3.42 -19.04 10.58
N HIS A 63 -2.47 -18.85 9.68
CA HIS A 63 -1.34 -19.76 9.49
C HIS A 63 -0.41 -19.84 10.72
N THR A 64 -0.25 -18.76 11.47
CA THR A 64 0.52 -18.77 12.73
C THR A 64 -0.23 -19.43 13.90
N GLN A 65 -1.56 -19.45 13.86
CA GLN A 65 -2.39 -20.13 14.86
C GLN A 65 -2.45 -21.65 14.67
N LEU A 66 -2.17 -22.15 13.47
CA LEU A 66 -2.05 -23.59 13.20
C LEU A 66 -0.73 -24.10 13.81
N GLY A 67 -0.83 -24.90 14.86
CA GLY A 67 0.32 -25.41 15.62
C GLY A 67 0.94 -26.66 15.01
N ASP A 68 0.14 -27.48 14.32
CA ASP A 68 0.55 -28.75 13.74
C ASP A 68 0.76 -28.67 12.23
N LEU A 69 1.62 -29.55 11.70
CA LEU A 69 2.02 -29.54 10.29
C LEU A 69 0.87 -30.00 9.38
N GLU A 70 0.04 -30.95 9.84
CA GLU A 70 -1.09 -31.45 9.05
C GLU A 70 -2.15 -30.37 8.85
N ALA A 71 -2.47 -29.58 9.87
CA ALA A 71 -3.43 -28.49 9.78
C ALA A 71 -2.93 -27.35 8.89
N LYS A 72 -1.62 -27.09 8.85
CA LYS A 72 -1.02 -26.14 7.88
C LYS A 72 -1.17 -26.63 6.45
N VAL A 73 -0.86 -27.89 6.18
CA VAL A 73 -1.02 -28.50 4.84
C VAL A 73 -2.48 -28.54 4.42
N ALA A 74 -3.40 -28.88 5.33
CA ALA A 74 -4.84 -28.86 5.05
C ALA A 74 -5.32 -27.44 4.70
N PHE A 75 -4.88 -26.44 5.45
CA PHE A 75 -5.20 -25.03 5.20
C PHE A 75 -4.67 -24.56 3.85
N GLU A 76 -3.43 -24.91 3.47
CA GLU A 76 -2.87 -24.57 2.15
C GLU A 76 -3.66 -25.18 0.98
N ASN A 77 -4.29 -26.35 1.17
CA ASN A 77 -5.12 -26.99 0.14
C ASN A 77 -6.54 -26.42 0.03
N GLU A 78 -6.98 -25.58 0.98
CA GLU A 78 -8.32 -24.95 0.97
C GLU A 78 -8.36 -23.57 0.29
N ILE A 79 -7.21 -22.94 0.02
CA ILE A 79 -7.08 -21.59 -0.58
C ILE A 79 -6.79 -21.72 -2.08
#